data_AF-A0AA38PKM6-F1
#
_entry.id   AF-A0AA38PKM6-F1
#
_cell.length_a   1.000
_cell.length_b   1.000
_cell.length_c   1.000
_cell.angle_alpha   90.00
_cell.angle_beta   90.00
_cell.angle_gamma   90.00
#
_symmetry.space_group_name_H-M   'P 1'
#
loop_
_entity.id
_entity.type
_entity.pdbx_description
1 polymer ?
#
loop_
_entity_poly.entity_id
_entity_poly.type
_entity_poly.pdbx_seq_one_letter_code
_entity_poly.pdbx_strand_id
1 'polypeptide(L)'
;MLSSTQSELDSGVGQNPPTTHTLYVGNLTISPPPTGSTNPPDILEESLRELFRTRDGYQKLTFRQKVAGSMCSVEFTDVEAATKALEELDGNTLNGLVNGGIRLSYN
;
A
#
# COMPACT_ATOMS: atom_id res chain seq x y z
N MET A 1 -19.13 -16.90 36.25
CA MET A 1 -17.96 -17.24 35.41
C MET A 1 -17.98 -16.30 34.22
N LEU A 2 -16.92 -15.51 34.06
CA LEU A 2 -16.80 -14.43 33.08
C LEU A 2 -16.41 -15.01 31.72
N SER A 3 -17.12 -14.65 30.65
CA SER A 3 -16.55 -14.54 29.30
C SER A 3 -17.57 -13.96 28.34
N SER A 4 -17.36 -12.71 27.97
CA SER A 4 -17.65 -12.16 26.63
C SER A 4 -17.19 -10.71 26.62
N THR A 5 -15.89 -10.49 26.41
CA THR A 5 -15.40 -9.22 25.87
C THR A 5 -15.07 -9.48 24.41
N GLN A 6 -16.02 -9.13 23.57
CA GLN A 6 -15.90 -9.14 22.12
C GLN A 6 -14.81 -8.11 21.76
N SER A 7 -13.79 -8.61 21.08
CA SER A 7 -12.51 -7.96 20.84
C SER A 7 -12.66 -6.57 20.23
N GLU A 8 -11.90 -5.67 20.84
CA GLU A 8 -11.74 -4.26 20.54
C GLU A 8 -11.44 -4.05 19.05
N LEU A 9 -12.25 -3.22 18.40
CA LEU A 9 -11.90 -2.53 17.16
C LEU A 9 -10.95 -1.38 17.53
N ASP A 10 -9.78 -1.74 18.05
CA ASP A 10 -8.62 -0.86 18.14
C ASP A 10 -7.65 -1.28 17.05
N SER A 11 -7.35 -0.38 16.14
CA SER A 11 -6.14 -0.50 15.32
C SER A 11 -5.56 0.89 15.17
N GLY A 12 -5.37 1.54 16.33
CA GLY A 12 -4.45 2.64 16.50
C GLY A 12 -3.09 2.06 16.91
N VAL A 13 -2.04 2.52 16.24
CA VAL A 13 -0.63 2.56 16.70
C VAL A 13 -0.42 2.01 18.12
N GLY A 14 0.04 0.75 18.24
CA GLY A 14 0.28 0.12 19.54
C GLY A 14 0.77 -1.33 19.51
N GLN A 15 2.08 -1.51 19.75
CA GLN A 15 2.63 -2.61 20.56
C GLN A 15 2.39 -4.07 20.09
N ASN A 16 2.93 -4.43 18.94
CA ASN A 16 3.56 -5.74 18.64
C ASN A 16 4.63 -5.43 17.56
N PRO A 17 5.83 -6.04 17.50
CA PRO A 17 6.60 -5.94 16.26
C PRO A 17 5.68 -6.49 15.17
N PRO A 18 5.36 -5.75 14.09
CA PRO A 18 4.50 -6.31 13.09
C PRO A 18 5.17 -7.57 12.55
N THR A 19 4.59 -8.73 12.83
CA THR A 19 4.70 -9.89 11.96
C THR A 19 4.01 -9.62 10.61
N THR A 20 3.54 -8.38 10.37
CA THR A 20 2.76 -8.04 9.18
C THR A 20 3.66 -8.01 7.96
N HIS A 21 3.44 -8.99 7.10
CA HIS A 21 3.87 -9.04 5.70
C HIS A 21 3.13 -8.03 4.82
N THR A 22 2.47 -7.02 5.40
CA THR A 22 1.62 -6.08 4.68
C THR A 22 2.22 -4.68 4.71
N LEU A 23 2.41 -4.09 3.53
CA LEU A 23 2.85 -2.72 3.33
C LEU A 23 1.69 -1.84 2.89
N TYR A 24 1.62 -0.62 3.44
CA TYR A 24 0.81 0.45 2.89
C TYR A 24 1.62 1.32 1.95
N VAL A 25 0.96 1.70 0.86
CA VAL A 25 1.47 2.68 -0.09
C VAL A 25 0.74 4.00 0.16
N GLY A 26 1.51 4.98 0.61
CA GLY A 26 1.13 6.37 0.75
C GLY A 26 1.67 7.24 -0.39
N ASN A 27 1.39 8.54 -0.31
CA ASN A 27 1.74 9.52 -1.33
C ASN A 27 1.20 9.17 -2.73
N LEU A 28 -0.03 8.66 -2.81
CA LEU A 28 -0.69 8.22 -4.04
C LEU A 28 -1.34 9.38 -4.84
N THR A 29 -0.80 10.59 -4.71
CA THR A 29 -1.26 11.77 -5.44
C THR A 29 -0.69 11.76 -6.85
N ILE A 30 -1.52 11.30 -7.77
CA ILE A 30 -1.32 11.37 -9.21
C ILE A 30 -1.66 12.78 -9.69
N SER A 31 -0.80 13.32 -10.54
CA SER A 31 -1.07 14.61 -11.19
C SER A 31 -2.39 14.52 -11.97
N PRO A 32 -3.23 15.57 -11.96
CA PRO A 32 -4.51 15.53 -12.64
C PRO A 32 -4.28 15.17 -14.12
N PRO A 33 -4.99 14.17 -14.67
CA PRO A 33 -4.82 13.81 -16.06
C PRO A 33 -5.27 14.97 -16.94
N PRO A 34 -4.62 15.19 -18.11
CA PRO A 34 -5.14 16.10 -19.10
C PRO A 34 -6.54 15.65 -19.50
N THR A 35 -7.45 16.61 -19.59
CA THR A 35 -8.89 16.44 -19.86
C THR A 35 -9.15 15.37 -20.93
N GLY A 36 -9.74 14.23 -20.54
CA GLY A 36 -10.33 13.26 -21.47
C GLY A 36 -9.70 11.87 -21.55
N SER A 37 -8.72 11.51 -20.72
CA SER A 37 -8.14 10.15 -20.72
C SER A 37 -8.27 9.49 -19.36
N THR A 38 -8.71 8.21 -19.37
CA THR A 38 -8.68 7.14 -18.35
C THR A 38 -8.67 7.57 -16.87
N ASN A 39 -9.57 6.99 -16.06
CA ASN A 39 -9.65 7.28 -14.63
C ASN A 39 -8.25 7.20 -13.98
N PRO A 40 -7.73 8.32 -13.44
CA PRO A 40 -6.39 8.36 -12.88
C PRO A 40 -6.12 7.27 -11.82
N PRO A 41 -7.06 6.89 -10.93
CA PRO A 41 -6.80 5.82 -9.96
C PRO A 41 -6.57 4.43 -10.59
N ASP A 42 -7.20 4.12 -11.73
CA ASP A 42 -6.98 2.83 -12.44
C ASP A 42 -5.52 2.70 -12.89
N ILE A 43 -5.00 3.76 -13.52
CA ILE A 43 -3.62 3.79 -14.03
C ILE A 43 -2.62 3.57 -12.87
N LEU A 44 -2.90 4.19 -11.72
CA LEU A 44 -2.08 4.07 -10.54
C LEU A 44 -2.14 2.67 -9.94
N GLU A 45 -3.33 2.09 -9.82
CA GLU A 45 -3.51 0.70 -9.37
C GLU A 45 -2.75 -0.27 -10.27
N GLU A 46 -2.90 -0.16 -11.59
CA GLU A 46 -2.19 -1.01 -12.55
C GLU A 46 -0.67 -0.87 -12.43
N SER A 47 -0.17 0.37 -12.35
CA SER A 47 1.28 0.64 -12.23
C SER A 47 1.85 0.08 -10.92
N LEU A 48 1.14 0.24 -9.80
CA LEU A 48 1.54 -0.36 -8.53
C LEU A 48 1.52 -1.88 -8.63
N ARG A 49 0.47 -2.46 -9.22
CA ARG A 49 0.34 -3.91 -9.38
C ARG A 49 1.49 -4.48 -10.20
N GLU A 50 1.87 -3.83 -11.31
CA GLU A 50 3.01 -4.25 -12.10
C GLU A 50 4.33 -4.10 -11.34
N LEU A 51 4.52 -3.01 -10.59
CA LEU A 51 5.70 -2.79 -9.76
C LEU A 51 5.86 -3.92 -8.72
N PHE A 52 4.80 -4.19 -7.94
CA PHE A 52 4.82 -5.16 -6.86
C PHE A 52 4.80 -6.61 -7.34
N ARG A 53 4.13 -6.92 -8.45
CA ARG A 53 4.10 -8.27 -9.02
C ARG A 53 5.49 -8.80 -9.39
N THR A 54 6.44 -7.92 -9.68
CA THR A 54 7.83 -8.30 -9.97
C THR A 54 8.67 -8.57 -8.72
N ARG A 55 8.14 -8.29 -7.52
CA ARG A 55 8.84 -8.51 -6.25
C ARG A 55 8.59 -9.93 -5.76
N ASP A 56 9.63 -10.52 -5.17
CA ASP A 56 9.51 -11.80 -4.47
C ASP A 56 8.48 -11.70 -3.34
N GLY A 57 7.74 -12.79 -3.13
CA GLY A 57 6.74 -12.89 -2.07
C GLY A 57 5.48 -12.05 -2.29
N TYR A 58 5.28 -11.35 -3.42
CA TYR A 58 4.01 -10.64 -3.67
C TYR A 58 2.81 -11.60 -3.65
N GLN A 59 1.83 -11.33 -2.79
CA GLN A 59 0.56 -12.07 -2.75
C GLN A 59 -0.59 -11.27 -3.37
N LYS A 60 -0.84 -10.07 -2.85
CA LYS A 60 -2.05 -9.32 -3.19
C LYS A 60 -1.88 -7.83 -3.02
N LEU A 61 -2.41 -7.06 -3.96
CA LEU A 61 -2.59 -5.62 -3.86
C LEU A 61 -4.09 -5.30 -3.70
N THR A 62 -4.40 -4.38 -2.81
CA THR A 62 -5.75 -3.83 -2.67
C THR A 62 -5.68 -2.31 -2.71
N PHE A 63 -6.25 -1.71 -3.76
CA PHE A 63 -6.38 -0.28 -3.91
C PHE A 63 -7.78 0.15 -3.47
N ARG A 64 -7.88 1.13 -2.57
CA ARG A 64 -9.15 1.67 -2.07
C ARG A 64 -9.10 3.19 -2.08
N GLN A 65 -10.01 3.82 -2.80
CA GLN A 65 -10.17 5.26 -2.76
C GLN A 65 -11.06 5.64 -1.58
N LYS A 66 -10.51 6.34 -0.58
CA LYS A 66 -11.28 6.88 0.55
C LYS A 66 -11.41 8.41 0.40
N VAL A 67 -12.37 8.99 1.11
CA VAL A 67 -12.58 10.45 1.16
C VAL A 67 -11.35 11.19 1.70
N ALA A 68 -10.57 10.54 2.58
CA ALA A 68 -9.33 11.06 3.15
C ALA A 68 -8.09 10.86 2.25
N GLY A 69 -8.23 10.17 1.11
CA GLY A 69 -7.12 9.85 0.21
C GLY A 69 -7.18 8.42 -0.31
N SER A 70 -6.42 8.17 -1.38
CA SER A 70 -6.21 6.82 -1.90
C SER A 70 -5.35 6.02 -0.93
N MET A 71 -5.81 4.82 -0.57
CA MET A 71 -5.13 3.89 0.31
C MET A 71 -4.84 2.63 -0.49
N CYS A 72 -3.58 2.26 -0.63
CA CYS A 72 -3.20 1.00 -1.24
C CYS A 72 -2.47 0.15 -0.21
N SER A 73 -2.81 -1.13 -0.13
CA SER A 73 -2.16 -2.11 0.73
C SER A 73 -1.66 -3.28 -0.10
N VAL A 74 -0.44 -3.73 0.16
CA VAL A 74 0.22 -4.85 -0.53
C VAL A 74 0.60 -5.90 0.50
N GLU A 75 0.06 -7.10 0.35
CA GLU A 75 0.43 -8.28 1.13
C GLU A 75 1.54 -9.06 0.44
N PHE A 76 2.50 -9.50 1.24
CA PHE A 76 3.57 -10.41 0.87
C PHE A 76 3.43 -11.77 1.55
N THR A 77 4.28 -12.74 1.22
CA THR A 77 4.30 -14.04 1.90
C THR A 77 5.00 -13.94 3.25
N ASP A 78 6.02 -13.09 3.35
CA ASP A 78 6.91 -12.99 4.48
C ASP A 78 7.34 -11.53 4.72
N VAL A 79 7.72 -11.22 5.96
CA VAL A 79 8.18 -9.88 6.36
C VAL A 79 9.51 -9.52 5.69
N GLU A 80 10.39 -10.48 5.44
CA GLU A 80 11.67 -10.23 4.74
C GLU A 80 11.44 -9.76 3.30
N ALA A 81 10.53 -10.43 2.59
CA ALA A 81 10.14 -10.05 1.22
C ALA A 81 9.50 -8.66 1.19
N ALA A 82 8.60 -8.38 2.15
CA ALA A 82 8.01 -7.05 2.32
C ALA A 82 9.08 -5.98 2.62
N THR A 83 10.02 -6.25 3.52
CA THR A 83 11.08 -5.29 3.91
C THR A 83 11.94 -4.94 2.71
N LYS A 84 12.37 -5.97 1.97
CA LYS A 84 13.15 -5.76 0.76
C LYS A 84 12.40 -4.93 -0.27
N ALA A 85 11.12 -5.25 -0.52
CA ALA A 85 10.30 -4.47 -1.43
C ALA A 85 10.10 -3.03 -0.94
N LEU A 86 9.95 -2.81 0.37
CA LEU A 86 9.87 -1.48 0.97
C LEU A 86 11.13 -0.67 0.69
N GLU A 87 12.31 -1.22 1.00
CA GLU A 87 13.58 -0.51 0.83
C GLU A 87 13.91 -0.23 -0.65
N GLU A 88 13.54 -1.14 -1.55
CA GLU A 88 13.79 -0.99 -2.99
C GLU A 88 12.78 -0.07 -3.70
N LEU A 89 11.54 0.00 -3.22
CA LEU A 89 10.44 0.70 -3.88
C LEU A 89 10.01 1.98 -3.17
N ASP A 90 10.46 2.25 -1.94
CA ASP A 90 10.21 3.51 -1.28
C ASP A 90 10.82 4.67 -2.07
N GLY A 91 10.03 5.71 -2.31
CA GLY A 91 10.40 6.83 -3.18
C GLY A 91 10.27 6.55 -4.68
N ASN A 92 9.77 5.39 -5.10
CA ASN A 92 9.60 5.09 -6.53
C ASN A 92 8.54 5.99 -7.18
N THR A 93 8.89 6.69 -8.25
CA THR A 93 8.00 7.66 -8.92
C THR A 93 6.96 7.01 -9.84
N LEU A 94 6.93 5.67 -9.95
CA LEU A 94 6.08 4.95 -10.90
C LEU A 94 6.23 5.51 -12.31
N ASN A 95 7.48 5.66 -12.76
CA ASN A 95 7.82 6.23 -14.05
C ASN A 95 7.35 7.69 -14.25
N GLY A 96 7.30 8.46 -13.16
CA GLY A 96 6.83 9.86 -13.16
C GLY A 96 5.33 10.03 -12.96
N LEU A 97 4.58 8.94 -12.74
CA LEU A 97 3.15 8.97 -12.47
C LEU A 97 2.84 9.68 -11.13
N VAL A 98 3.68 9.44 -10.11
CA VAL A 98 3.52 10.00 -8.77
C VAL A 98 4.55 11.09 -8.52
N ASN A 99 4.07 12.27 -8.09
CA ASN A 99 4.94 13.39 -7.79
C ASN A 99 5.61 13.18 -6.41
N GLY A 100 6.95 13.09 -6.41
CA GLY A 100 7.74 12.84 -5.20
C GLY A 100 7.86 11.38 -4.77
N GLY A 101 7.34 10.44 -5.56
CA GLY A 101 7.49 9.00 -5.31
C GLY A 101 6.47 8.42 -4.33
N ILE A 102 6.17 7.13 -4.47
CA ILE A 102 5.32 6.42 -3.51
C ILE A 102 6.05 6.27 -2.17
N ARG A 103 5.31 6.25 -1.07
CA ARG A 103 5.88 6.00 0.27
C ARG A 103 5.39 4.67 0.78
N LEU A 104 6.29 3.82 1.25
CA LEU A 104 5.96 2.52 1.80
C LEU A 104 6.07 2.56 3.32
N SER A 105 5.10 1.96 4.00
CA SER A 105 5.05 1.93 5.47
C SER A 105 4.38 0.66 5.95
N TYR A 106 4.85 0.10 7.06
CA TYR A 106 4.19 -1.03 7.72
C TYR A 106 2.89 -0.60 8.41
N ASN A 107 1.98 -1.57 8.62
CA ASN A 107 0.73 -1.40 9.40
C ASN A 107 1.00 -1.42 10.91
#